data_AF-A0ABC9XZM6-F1
#
_entry.id   AF-A0ABC9XZM6-F1
#
_cell.length_a   1.000
_cell.length_b   1.000
_cell.length_c   1.000
_cell.angle_alpha   90.00
_cell.angle_beta   90.00
_cell.angle_gamma   90.00
#
_symmetry.space_group_name_H-M   'P 1'
#
loop_
_entity.id
_entity.type
_entity.pdbx_description
1 polymer ?
#
loop_
_entity_poly.entity_id
_entity_poly.type
_entity_poly.pdbx_seq_one_letter_code
_entity_poly.pdbx_strand_id
1 'polypeptide(L)'
;MDSPLEGIEPPGQDEEVDEAFCRQLEVASQSQALVVMGDFHHPDICWKGNRARHTQSRRFLQSIDDNFLTQLVEEPTRRGMLLDLVLTNKEGLVEDLKVGGSDHEMVEFRILCGRST
;
A
#
# COMPACT_ATOMS: atom_id res chain seq x y z
N MET A 1 -2.73 14.27 35.69
CA MET A 1 -2.65 12.82 35.45
C MET A 1 -3.09 12.63 34.03
N ASP A 2 -2.14 12.60 33.10
CA ASP A 2 -2.41 12.33 31.70
C ASP A 2 -2.56 10.82 31.52
N SER A 3 -3.75 10.40 31.13
CA SER A 3 -4.00 9.01 30.70
C SER A 3 -3.30 8.78 29.37
N PRO A 4 -2.62 7.62 29.15
CA PRO A 4 -2.09 7.31 27.83
C PRO A 4 -3.25 7.12 26.86
N LEU A 5 -3.13 7.73 25.68
CA LEU A 5 -3.97 7.43 24.53
C LEU A 5 -3.65 6.00 24.09
N GLU A 6 -4.33 5.02 24.69
CA GLU A 6 -4.50 3.70 24.09
C GLU A 6 -5.26 3.95 22.77
N GLY A 7 -4.50 3.95 21.68
CA GLY A 7 -5.07 4.02 20.34
C GLY A 7 -6.04 2.86 20.18
N ILE A 8 -7.27 3.18 19.75
CA ILE A 8 -8.23 2.18 19.33
C ILE A 8 -7.62 1.48 18.11
N GLU A 9 -6.98 0.34 18.35
CA GLU A 9 -6.60 -0.60 17.30
C GLU A 9 -7.89 -1.04 16.60
N PRO A 10 -8.01 -0.88 15.27
CA PRO A 10 -9.11 -1.48 14.53
C PRO A 10 -9.14 -2.98 14.83
N PRO A 11 -10.31 -3.65 14.82
CA PRO A 11 -10.32 -5.11 14.89
C PRO A 11 -9.34 -5.63 13.85
N GLY A 12 -8.33 -6.37 14.31
CA GLY A 12 -7.21 -6.80 13.49
C GLY A 12 -7.74 -7.35 12.17
N GLN A 13 -7.14 -6.90 11.06
CA GLN A 13 -7.41 -7.49 9.76
C GLN A 13 -7.33 -9.01 9.91
N ASP A 14 -8.35 -9.71 9.43
CA ASP A 14 -8.38 -11.16 9.49
C ASP A 14 -7.17 -11.70 8.71
N GLU A 15 -6.33 -12.49 9.38
CA GLU A 15 -5.14 -13.11 8.78
C GLU A 15 -5.49 -13.87 7.50
N GLU A 16 -6.70 -14.43 7.43
CA GLU A 16 -7.22 -15.12 6.25
C GLU A 16 -7.40 -14.18 5.05
N VAL A 17 -7.89 -12.96 5.29
CA VAL A 17 -8.13 -11.97 4.22
C VAL A 17 -6.81 -11.52 3.61
N ASP A 18 -5.80 -11.26 4.43
CA ASP A 18 -4.49 -10.86 3.93
C ASP A 18 -3.77 -12.00 3.20
N GLU A 19 -3.90 -13.24 3.68
CA GLU A 19 -3.33 -14.39 2.98
C GLU A 19 -3.98 -14.60 1.61
N ALA A 20 -5.31 -14.48 1.54
CA ALA A 20 -6.04 -14.53 0.28
C ALA A 20 -5.59 -13.42 -0.68
N PHE A 21 -5.41 -12.20 -0.17
CA PHE A 21 -4.89 -11.08 -0.95
C PHE A 21 -3.50 -11.36 -1.51
N CYS A 22 -2.56 -11.84 -0.68
CA CYS A 22 -1.20 -12.18 -1.10
C CYS A 22 -1.18 -13.20 -2.24
N ARG A 23 -2.03 -14.25 -2.17
CA ARG A 23 -2.15 -15.26 -3.23
C ARG A 23 -2.74 -14.68 -4.53
N GLN A 24 -3.73 -13.80 -4.42
CA GLN A 24 -4.29 -13.12 -5.60
C GLN A 24 -3.28 -12.17 -6.23
N LEU A 25 -2.49 -11.49 -5.40
CA LEU A 25 -1.42 -10.60 -5.83
C LEU A 25 -0.35 -11.36 -6.61
N GLU A 26 0.01 -12.57 -6.16
CA GLU A 26 0.96 -13.46 -6.86
C GLU A 26 0.49 -13.84 -8.27
N VAL A 27 -0.80 -14.10 -8.44
CA VAL A 27 -1.37 -14.38 -9.76
C VAL A 27 -1.42 -13.12 -10.61
N ALA A 28 -1.85 -11.99 -10.02
CA ALA A 28 -1.99 -10.72 -10.73
C ALA A 28 -0.63 -10.15 -11.19
N SER A 29 0.43 -10.33 -10.39
CA SER A 29 1.77 -9.82 -10.66
C SER A 29 2.41 -10.39 -11.92
N GLN A 30 1.91 -11.52 -12.42
CA GLN A 30 2.30 -12.11 -13.71
C GLN A 30 1.85 -11.28 -14.92
N SER A 31 1.00 -10.27 -14.72
CA SER A 31 0.59 -9.34 -15.78
C SER A 31 1.76 -8.44 -16.22
N GLN A 32 1.84 -8.11 -17.50
CA GLN A 32 2.88 -7.22 -18.03
C GLN A 32 2.89 -5.82 -17.38
N ALA A 33 1.73 -5.37 -16.91
CA ALA A 33 1.55 -4.10 -16.23
C ALA A 33 0.44 -4.26 -15.19
N LEU A 34 0.75 -3.98 -13.92
CA LEU A 34 -0.17 -4.05 -12.79
C LEU A 34 -0.12 -2.74 -12.00
N VAL A 35 -1.30 -2.25 -11.62
CA VAL A 35 -1.47 -1.22 -10.60
C VAL A 35 -2.47 -1.73 -9.58
N VAL A 36 -2.09 -1.71 -8.30
CA VAL A 36 -2.98 -1.99 -7.17
C VAL A 36 -3.07 -0.74 -6.31
N MET A 37 -4.28 -0.32 -5.96
CA MET A 37 -4.53 0.85 -5.12
C MET A 37 -5.59 0.54 -4.06
N GLY A 38 -5.42 1.10 -2.86
CA GLY A 38 -6.40 0.96 -1.78
C GLY A 38 -5.84 1.32 -0.40
N ASP A 39 -6.70 1.29 0.60
CA ASP A 39 -6.38 1.48 2.03
C ASP A 39 -5.91 0.14 2.63
N PHE A 40 -4.60 0.02 2.87
CA PHE A 40 -3.98 -1.14 3.49
C PHE A 40 -3.71 -0.85 4.97
N HIS A 41 -4.39 -1.56 5.86
CA HIS A 41 -4.36 -1.29 7.31
C HIS A 41 -3.11 -1.86 8.01
N HIS A 42 -1.91 -1.52 7.51
CA HIS A 42 -0.62 -1.91 8.10
C HIS A 42 0.17 -0.71 8.65
N PRO A 43 -0.32 -0.02 9.70
CA PRO A 43 0.29 1.20 10.23
C PRO A 43 1.68 0.98 10.84
N ASP A 44 2.05 -0.26 11.17
CA ASP A 44 3.36 -0.59 11.75
C ASP A 44 4.46 -0.81 10.70
N ILE A 45 4.16 -0.67 9.41
CA ILE A 45 5.15 -0.70 8.33
C ILE A 45 5.92 0.62 8.31
N CYS A 46 7.24 0.50 8.41
CA CYS A 46 8.19 1.55 8.08
C CYS A 46 8.62 1.39 6.62
N TRP A 47 7.94 2.10 5.72
CA TRP A 47 8.20 2.06 4.26
C TRP A 47 9.64 2.43 3.91
N LYS A 48 10.17 3.51 4.50
CA LYS A 48 11.57 3.95 4.28
C LYS A 48 12.60 2.91 4.69
N GLY A 49 12.29 2.10 5.70
CA GLY A 49 13.19 1.08 6.24
C GLY A 49 12.91 -0.33 5.73
N ASN A 50 11.88 -0.52 4.91
CA ASN A 50 11.32 -1.81 4.50
C ASN A 50 11.19 -2.81 5.67
N ARG A 51 10.58 -2.37 6.78
CA ARG A 51 10.46 -3.16 8.02
C ARG A 51 9.07 -3.03 8.59
N ALA A 52 8.58 -4.10 9.21
CA ALA A 52 7.34 -4.09 9.97
C ALA A 52 7.51 -4.80 11.32
N ARG A 53 6.69 -4.44 12.31
CA ARG A 53 6.75 -4.99 13.67
C ARG A 53 5.97 -6.30 13.76
N HIS A 54 4.78 -6.34 13.19
CA HIS A 54 3.88 -7.47 13.26
C HIS A 54 4.18 -8.51 12.18
N THR A 55 3.88 -9.77 12.47
CA THR A 55 4.07 -10.87 11.51
C THR A 55 3.25 -10.67 10.25
N GLN A 56 2.03 -10.16 10.38
CA GLN A 56 1.12 -9.95 9.28
C GLN A 56 1.66 -8.91 8.29
N SER A 57 1.99 -7.72 8.77
CA SER A 57 2.62 -6.66 7.99
C SER A 57 3.96 -7.07 7.37
N ARG A 58 4.74 -7.94 8.05
CA ARG A 58 5.97 -8.52 7.47
C ARG A 58 5.69 -9.45 6.29
N ARG A 59 4.63 -10.27 6.37
CA ARG A 59 4.22 -11.12 5.24
C ARG A 59 3.72 -10.29 4.07
N PHE A 60 2.96 -9.24 4.32
CA PHE A 60 2.52 -8.30 3.28
C PHE A 60 3.73 -7.66 2.56
N LEU A 61 4.72 -7.16 3.31
CA LEU A 61 5.97 -6.64 2.74
C LEU A 61 6.71 -7.70 1.92
N GLN A 62 6.83 -8.93 2.43
CA GLN A 62 7.45 -10.02 1.69
C GLN A 62 6.71 -10.31 0.39
N SER A 63 5.38 -10.28 0.41
CA SER A 63 4.57 -10.47 -0.79
C SER A 63 4.74 -9.34 -1.81
N ILE A 64 4.92 -8.10 -1.38
CA ILE A 64 5.26 -6.99 -2.28
C ILE A 64 6.61 -7.26 -2.96
N ASP A 65 7.62 -7.64 -2.18
CA ASP A 65 8.99 -7.89 -2.67
C ASP A 65 9.05 -9.10 -3.61
N ASP A 66 8.47 -10.24 -3.21
CA ASP A 66 8.43 -11.48 -4.00
C ASP A 66 7.72 -11.29 -5.35
N ASN A 67 6.79 -10.33 -5.42
CA ASN A 67 6.03 -10.00 -6.63
C ASN A 67 6.60 -8.83 -7.43
N PHE A 68 7.80 -8.35 -7.10
CA PHE A 68 8.47 -7.22 -7.77
C PHE A 68 7.61 -5.95 -7.80
N LEU A 69 6.80 -5.74 -6.76
CA LEU A 69 5.96 -4.56 -6.65
C LEU A 69 6.72 -3.44 -5.95
N THR A 70 6.55 -2.23 -6.46
CA THR A 70 7.07 -1.00 -5.87
C THR A 70 5.92 -0.18 -5.33
N GLN A 71 6.05 0.28 -4.09
CA GLN A 71 5.15 1.23 -3.45
C GLN A 71 5.56 2.66 -3.86
N LEU A 72 4.59 3.49 -4.27
CA LEU A 72 4.86 4.80 -4.88
C LEU A 72 4.44 6.02 -4.05
N VAL A 73 3.71 5.83 -2.96
CA VAL A 73 3.16 6.94 -2.16
C VAL A 73 4.21 7.40 -1.15
N GLU A 74 4.72 8.62 -1.24
CA GLU A 74 5.79 9.05 -0.31
C GLU A 74 5.28 9.79 0.93
N GLU A 75 4.07 10.36 0.85
CA GLU A 75 3.49 11.19 1.90
C GLU A 75 2.42 10.45 2.70
N PRO A 76 2.23 10.77 3.98
CA PRO A 76 1.15 10.22 4.76
C PRO A 76 -0.23 10.54 4.17
N THR A 77 -1.06 9.51 4.08
CA THR A 77 -2.41 9.56 3.52
C THR A 77 -3.49 9.53 4.59
N ARG A 78 -3.16 9.19 5.86
CA ARG A 78 -4.15 9.21 6.94
C ARG A 78 -3.57 9.53 8.30
N ARG A 79 -3.88 10.70 8.86
CA ARG A 79 -3.46 11.11 10.23
C ARG A 79 -1.95 10.96 10.47
N GLY A 80 -1.13 11.25 9.46
CA GLY A 80 0.33 11.07 9.54
C GLY A 80 0.81 9.64 9.34
N MET A 81 -0.08 8.71 8.98
CA MET A 81 0.26 7.34 8.57
C MET A 81 0.09 7.17 7.06
N LEU A 82 0.87 6.26 6.48
CA LEU A 82 0.83 5.93 5.05
C LEU A 82 0.08 4.61 4.89
N LEU A 83 -1.24 4.71 4.74
CA LEU A 83 -2.17 3.56 4.67
C LEU A 83 -2.72 3.34 3.26
N ASP A 84 -3.09 4.42 2.57
CA ASP A 84 -3.40 4.34 1.15
C ASP A 84 -2.12 4.13 0.34
N LEU A 85 -2.06 3.01 -0.38
CA LEU A 85 -0.91 2.61 -1.18
C LEU A 85 -1.27 2.61 -2.67
N VAL A 86 -0.24 2.87 -3.47
CA VAL A 86 -0.22 2.55 -4.90
C VAL A 86 0.98 1.63 -5.12
N LEU A 87 0.71 0.40 -5.56
CA LEU A 87 1.70 -0.61 -5.88
C LEU A 87 1.73 -0.85 -7.39
N THR A 88 2.92 -1.00 -7.97
CA THR A 88 3.07 -1.36 -9.39
C THR A 88 4.27 -2.27 -9.64
N ASN A 89 4.18 -3.14 -10.63
CA ASN A 89 5.28 -3.98 -11.10
C ASN A 89 6.04 -3.39 -12.30
N LYS A 90 5.67 -2.17 -12.73
CA LYS A 90 6.21 -1.55 -13.94
C LYS A 90 6.60 -0.09 -13.69
N GLU A 91 7.89 0.17 -13.78
CA GLU A 91 8.43 1.53 -13.72
C GLU A 91 7.83 2.41 -14.83
N GLY A 92 7.48 3.65 -14.47
CA GLY A 92 6.88 4.62 -15.38
C GLY A 92 5.43 4.33 -15.78
N LEU A 93 4.77 3.30 -15.24
CA LEU A 93 3.35 3.06 -15.51
C LEU A 93 2.44 4.09 -14.83
N VAL A 94 2.85 4.57 -13.65
CA VAL A 94 2.13 5.55 -12.85
C VAL A 94 2.90 6.86 -12.85
N GLU A 95 2.24 7.96 -13.19
CA GLU A 95 2.80 9.32 -13.23
C GLU A 95 1.95 10.30 -12.40
N ASP A 96 2.55 11.45 -12.06
CA ASP A 96 1.90 12.58 -11.36
C ASP A 96 1.15 12.18 -10.09
N LEU A 97 1.74 11.26 -9.32
CA LEU A 97 1.20 10.87 -8.02
C LEU A 97 1.21 12.06 -7.08
N LYS A 98 0.05 12.37 -6.51
CA LYS A 98 -0.18 13.43 -5.54
C LYS A 98 -0.97 12.89 -4.37
N VAL A 99 -0.56 13.29 -3.18
CA VAL A 99 -1.30 13.05 -1.94
C VAL A 99 -1.87 14.39 -1.50
N GLY A 100 -3.19 14.48 -1.35
CA GLY A 100 -3.89 15.67 -0.91
C GLY A 100 -5.03 16.13 -1.83
N GLY A 101 -5.97 16.87 -1.24
CA GLY A 101 -7.23 17.33 -1.82
C GLY A 101 -8.12 17.87 -0.70
N SER A 102 -9.15 18.68 -1.01
CA SER A 102 -9.95 19.39 0.02
C SER A 102 -10.46 18.46 1.12
N ASP A 103 -10.20 18.81 2.38
CA ASP A 103 -10.71 18.22 3.65
C ASP A 103 -10.62 16.68 3.84
N HIS A 104 -10.24 15.95 2.80
CA HIS A 104 -10.11 14.50 2.73
C HIS A 104 -8.80 14.15 2.05
N GLU A 105 -8.04 13.27 2.69
CA GLU A 105 -6.80 12.75 2.13
C GLU A 105 -7.14 11.92 0.88
N MET A 106 -6.66 12.38 -0.29
CA MET A 106 -6.91 11.77 -1.60
C MET A 106 -5.57 11.40 -2.23
N VAL A 107 -5.47 10.23 -2.87
CA VAL A 107 -4.34 9.87 -3.73
C VAL A 107 -4.79 9.98 -5.19
N GLU A 108 -4.21 10.92 -5.93
CA GLU A 108 -4.46 11.14 -7.36
C GLU A 108 -3.21 10.75 -8.15
N PHE A 109 -3.38 10.05 -9.27
CA PHE A 109 -2.28 9.70 -10.18
C PHE A 109 -2.81 9.43 -11.60
N ARG A 110 -1.90 9.38 -12.57
CA ARG A 110 -2.18 9.03 -13.97
C ARG A 110 -1.61 7.64 -14.28
N ILE A 111 -2.39 6.81 -14.96
CA ILE A 111 -1.91 5.54 -15.50
C ILE A 111 -1.61 5.73 -16.99
N LEU A 112 -0.40 5.42 -17.40
CA LEU A 112 -0.03 5.44 -18.81
C LEU A 112 -0.53 4.18 -19.52
N CYS A 113 -1.48 4.37 -20.43
CA CYS A 113 -1.84 3.34 -21.40
C CYS A 113 -1.02 3.55 -22.68
N GLY A 114 -0.31 2.52 -23.14
CA GLY A 114 0.45 2.61 -24.39
C GLY A 114 -0.46 3.01 -25.56
N ARG A 115 0.05 3.82 -26.50
CA ARG A 115 -0.61 3.97 -27.80
C ARG A 115 -0.46 2.64 -28.53
N SER A 116 -1.58 1.98 -28.83
CA SER A 116 -1.60 0.94 -29.86
C SER A 116 -1.13 1.59 -31.17
N THR A 117 0.14 1.38 -31.54
CA THR A 117 0.68 1.74 -32.85
C THR A 117 0.34 0.67 -33.86
#